data_AF-A0A7V6TF34-F1
#
_entry.id   AF-A0A7V6TF34-F1
#
_cell.length_a   1.000
_cell.length_b   1.000
_cell.length_c   1.000
_cell.angle_alpha   90.00
_cell.angle_beta   90.00
_cell.angle_gamma   90.00
#
_symmetry.space_group_name_H-M   'P 1'
#
loop_
_entity.id
_entity.type
_entity.pdbx_description
1 polymer ?
#
loop_
_entity_poly.entity_id
_entity_poly.type
_entity_poly.pdbx_seq_one_letter_code
_entity_poly.pdbx_strand_id
1 'polypeptide(L)'
;MHMMEMVLALFATVLFTTLSLTYNQAIWAQTDYLNNATTVVQASQICHSMLDEVDAKLFAGLIDLDVESFPNESILLDLSHISAQYNVERNAVYCDQYGNPTEFVYNEELEKDVQVPSFYIKMTVTVTGPSYLRHPYSMTRIYTKALGN
;
A
#
# COMPACT_ATOMS: atom_id res chain seq x y z
N MET A 1 -2.98 -44.23 44.65
CA MET A 1 -3.43 -43.06 43.89
C MET A 1 -4.80 -42.68 44.39
N HIS A 2 -4.87 -41.71 45.30
CA HIS A 2 -6.14 -41.29 45.90
C HIS A 2 -6.91 -40.38 44.94
N MET A 3 -8.25 -40.43 45.01
CA MET A 3 -9.16 -39.67 44.12
C MET A 3 -8.80 -38.17 44.04
N MET A 4 -8.32 -37.59 45.16
CA MET A 4 -7.86 -36.21 45.23
C MET A 4 -6.60 -35.93 44.40
N GLU A 5 -5.63 -36.85 44.35
CA GLU A 5 -4.41 -36.72 43.54
C GLU A 5 -4.74 -36.77 42.05
N MET A 6 -5.69 -37.62 41.65
CA MET A 6 -6.13 -37.75 40.27
C MET A 6 -6.87 -36.51 39.77
N VAL A 7 -7.72 -35.92 40.62
CA VAL A 7 -8.41 -34.64 40.33
C VAL A 7 -7.43 -33.48 40.25
N LEU A 8 -6.45 -33.42 41.16
CA LEU A 8 -5.44 -32.37 41.15
C LEU A 8 -4.52 -32.46 39.92
N ALA A 9 -4.17 -33.67 39.50
CA ALA A 9 -3.45 -33.91 38.24
C ALA A 9 -4.27 -33.45 37.01
N LEU A 10 -5.59 -33.68 37.00
CA LEU A 10 -6.46 -33.26 35.90
C LEU A 10 -6.61 -31.73 35.83
N PHE A 11 -6.73 -31.05 36.98
CA PHE A 11 -6.70 -29.59 37.00
C PHE A 11 -5.35 -29.03 36.55
N ALA A 12 -4.24 -29.65 36.96
CA ALA A 12 -2.92 -29.24 36.51
C ALA A 12 -2.77 -29.39 34.99
N THR A 13 -3.18 -30.52 34.40
CA THR A 13 -3.06 -30.72 32.95
C THR A 13 -3.91 -29.75 32.16
N VAL A 14 -5.15 -29.49 32.58
CA VAL A 14 -6.02 -28.49 31.92
C VAL A 14 -5.39 -27.10 32.02
N LEU A 15 -4.96 -26.69 33.21
CA LEU A 15 -4.35 -25.37 33.42
C LEU A 15 -3.07 -25.19 32.58
N PHE A 16 -2.15 -26.16 32.60
CA PHE A 16 -0.92 -26.08 31.82
C PHE A 16 -1.18 -26.13 30.31
N THR A 17 -2.15 -26.93 29.86
CA THR A 17 -2.50 -27.03 28.43
C THR A 17 -3.15 -25.74 27.94
N THR A 18 -4.10 -25.18 28.70
CA THR A 18 -4.76 -23.91 28.35
C THR A 18 -3.76 -22.75 28.33
N LEU A 19 -2.92 -22.62 29.36
CA LEU A 19 -1.90 -21.57 29.39
C LEU A 19 -0.93 -21.72 28.20
N SER A 20 -0.44 -22.93 27.95
CA SER A 20 0.48 -23.18 26.83
C SER A 20 -0.15 -22.83 25.48
N LEU A 21 -1.44 -23.15 25.27
CA LEU A 21 -2.15 -22.81 24.04
C LEU A 21 -2.31 -21.29 23.88
N THR A 22 -2.72 -20.60 24.94
CA THR A 22 -2.89 -19.14 24.92
C THR A 22 -1.57 -18.41 24.68
N TYR A 23 -0.49 -18.83 25.34
CA TYR A 23 0.83 -18.24 25.10
C TYR A 23 1.32 -18.46 23.68
N ASN A 24 1.10 -19.66 23.13
CA ASN A 24 1.47 -19.93 21.76
C ASN A 24 0.70 -18.98 20.82
N GLN A 25 -0.64 -18.92 20.93
CA GLN A 25 -1.47 -18.01 20.12
C GLN A 25 -1.03 -16.54 20.22
N ALA A 26 -0.65 -16.07 21.41
CA ALA A 26 -0.14 -14.71 21.60
C ALA A 26 1.17 -14.46 20.82
N ILE A 27 2.09 -15.44 20.80
CA ILE A 27 3.35 -15.37 20.05
C ILE A 27 3.09 -15.34 18.54
N TRP A 28 2.15 -16.16 18.04
CA TRP A 28 1.75 -16.14 16.62
C TRP A 28 1.19 -14.77 16.24
N ALA A 29 0.28 -14.22 17.04
CA ALA A 29 -0.27 -12.89 16.80
C ALA A 29 0.81 -11.80 16.79
N GLN A 30 1.76 -11.85 17.73
CA GLN A 30 2.87 -10.90 17.79
C GLN A 30 3.77 -11.01 16.55
N THR A 31 4.04 -12.24 16.09
CA THR A 31 4.82 -12.50 14.89
C THR A 31 4.14 -11.90 13.66
N ASP A 32 2.82 -12.05 13.54
CA ASP A 32 2.04 -11.43 12.46
C ASP A 32 2.08 -9.90 12.51
N TYR A 33 2.02 -9.30 13.70
CA TYR A 33 2.15 -7.85 13.85
C TYR A 33 3.54 -7.35 13.43
N LEU A 34 4.61 -8.06 13.80
CA LEU A 34 5.98 -7.69 13.40
C LEU A 34 6.18 -7.83 11.88
N ASN A 35 5.67 -8.91 11.29
CA ASN A 35 5.72 -9.11 9.85
C ASN A 35 4.95 -8.01 9.11
N ASN A 36 3.73 -7.70 9.55
CA ASN A 36 2.93 -6.61 8.98
C ASN A 36 3.61 -5.24 9.12
N ALA A 37 4.20 -4.94 10.28
CA ALA A 37 4.93 -3.68 10.48
C ALA A 37 6.12 -3.57 9.51
N THR A 38 6.86 -4.66 9.31
CA THR A 38 7.99 -4.71 8.38
C THR A 38 7.52 -4.52 6.93
N THR A 39 6.44 -5.20 6.52
CA THR A 39 5.91 -5.06 5.15
C THR A 39 5.33 -3.68 4.89
N VAL A 40 4.73 -3.02 5.89
CA VAL A 40 4.25 -1.63 5.78
C VAL A 40 5.41 -0.66 5.55
N VAL A 41 6.54 -0.83 6.24
CA VAL A 41 7.73 0.01 6.02
C VAL A 41 8.27 -0.20 4.60
N GLN A 42 8.37 -1.45 4.15
CA GLN A 42 8.80 -1.74 2.78
C GLN A 42 7.85 -1.15 1.74
N ALA A 43 6.54 -1.31 1.93
CA ALA A 43 5.53 -0.73 1.05
C ALA A 43 5.64 0.81 0.99
N SER A 44 5.89 1.46 2.13
CA SER A 44 6.12 2.91 2.19
C SER A 44 7.36 3.34 1.42
N GLN A 45 8.47 2.59 1.55
CA GLN A 45 9.70 2.86 0.78
C GLN A 45 9.49 2.71 -0.73
N ILE A 46 8.74 1.68 -1.16
CA ILE A 46 8.38 1.49 -2.57
C ILE A 46 7.55 2.67 -3.09
N CYS A 47 6.53 3.09 -2.34
CA CYS A 47 5.71 4.26 -2.69
C CYS A 47 6.57 5.52 -2.85
N HIS A 48 7.45 5.81 -1.89
CA HIS A 48 8.36 6.94 -1.95
C HIS A 48 9.28 6.87 -3.17
N SER A 49 9.94 5.72 -3.38
CA SER A 49 10.86 5.55 -4.52
C SER A 49 10.16 5.77 -5.86
N MET A 50 8.91 5.32 -6.01
CA MET A 50 8.14 5.50 -7.26
C MET A 50 7.71 6.96 -7.48
N LEU A 51 7.31 7.66 -6.42
CA LEU A 51 6.99 9.08 -6.50
C LEU A 51 8.23 9.93 -6.76
N ASP A 52 9.35 9.61 -6.12
CA ASP A 52 10.59 10.35 -6.30
C ASP A 52 11.21 10.12 -7.70
N GLU A 53 10.97 8.95 -8.32
CA GLU A 53 11.29 8.74 -9.74
C GLU A 53 10.49 9.68 -10.65
N VAL A 54 9.19 9.87 -10.35
CA VAL A 54 8.33 10.81 -11.09
C VAL A 54 8.81 12.25 -10.90
N ASP A 55 9.11 12.65 -9.66
CA ASP A 55 9.69 13.97 -9.37
C ASP A 55 10.96 14.18 -10.18
N ALA A 56 11.88 13.22 -10.18
CA ALA A 56 13.14 13.32 -10.90
C ALA A 56 12.93 13.49 -12.41
N LYS A 57 11.98 12.75 -13.01
CA LYS A 57 11.65 12.85 -14.43
C LYS A 57 11.01 14.20 -14.78
N LEU A 58 10.12 14.72 -13.92
CA LEU A 58 9.52 16.04 -14.06
C LEU A 58 10.59 17.15 -13.95
N PHE A 59 11.48 17.09 -12.96
CA PHE A 59 12.55 18.06 -12.78
C PHE A 59 13.59 18.03 -13.91
N ALA A 60 13.84 16.85 -14.49
CA ALA A 60 14.74 16.69 -15.63
C ALA A 60 14.10 17.13 -16.97
N GLY A 61 12.80 17.46 -16.99
CA GLY A 61 12.07 17.80 -18.22
C GLY A 61 11.94 16.62 -19.19
N LEU A 62 12.01 15.38 -18.69
CA LEU A 62 11.88 14.18 -19.51
C LEU A 62 10.41 13.80 -19.78
N ILE A 63 9.50 14.32 -18.95
CA ILE A 63 8.07 14.11 -19.06
C ILE A 63 7.35 15.44 -18.80
N ASP A 64 6.23 15.65 -19.49
CA ASP A 64 5.37 16.79 -19.28
C ASP A 64 4.39 16.52 -18.13
N LEU A 65 3.93 17.59 -17.50
CA LEU A 65 2.92 17.51 -16.45
C LEU A 65 1.52 17.34 -17.06
N ASP A 66 1.25 16.13 -17.57
CA ASP A 66 -0.04 15.70 -18.12
C ASP A 66 -0.34 14.28 -17.64
N VAL A 67 -1.61 13.96 -17.37
CA VAL A 67 -2.06 12.61 -16.99
C VAL A 67 -1.68 11.60 -18.06
N GLU A 68 -1.69 11.97 -19.34
CA GLU A 68 -1.25 11.07 -20.43
C GLU A 68 0.23 10.69 -20.36
N SER A 69 1.07 11.54 -19.75
CA SER A 69 2.49 11.23 -19.50
C SER A 69 2.70 10.25 -18.35
N PHE A 70 1.62 9.91 -17.64
CA PHE A 70 1.61 9.02 -16.49
C PHE A 70 0.62 7.88 -16.73
N PRO A 71 0.97 6.89 -17.57
CA PRO A 71 0.08 5.77 -17.81
C PRO A 71 -0.21 5.05 -16.49
N ASN A 72 -1.48 4.69 -16.31
CA ASN A 72 -1.91 3.89 -15.18
C ASN A 72 -1.39 2.48 -15.39
N GLU A 73 -0.42 2.09 -14.57
CA GLU A 73 0.31 0.84 -14.72
C GLU A 73 0.35 0.07 -13.41
N SER A 74 0.29 -1.24 -13.52
CA SER A 74 0.54 -2.17 -12.42
C SER A 74 1.83 -2.93 -12.68
N ILE A 75 2.77 -2.82 -11.76
CA ILE A 75 4.09 -3.43 -11.85
C ILE A 75 4.24 -4.44 -10.73
N LEU A 76 4.66 -5.65 -11.08
CA LEU A 76 5.02 -6.66 -10.11
C LEU A 76 6.51 -6.50 -9.76
N LEU A 77 6.78 -6.06 -8.54
CA LEU A 77 8.12 -5.83 -8.02
C LEU A 77 8.55 -7.02 -7.17
N ASP A 78 9.60 -7.71 -7.61
CA ASP A 78 10.23 -8.79 -6.84
C ASP A 78 11.43 -8.25 -6.06
N LEU A 79 11.34 -8.31 -4.74
CA LEU A 79 12.41 -7.92 -3.83
C LEU A 79 13.15 -9.17 -3.37
N SER A 80 14.18 -9.54 -4.13
CA SER A 80 15.00 -10.75 -3.91
C SER A 80 15.57 -10.88 -2.50
N HIS A 81 15.90 -9.75 -1.86
CA HIS A 81 16.46 -9.71 -0.50
C HIS A 81 15.46 -10.07 0.61
N ILE A 82 14.15 -10.02 0.34
CA ILE A 82 13.09 -10.44 1.26
C ILE A 82 12.23 -11.58 0.71
N SER A 83 12.57 -12.11 -0.48
CA SER A 83 11.83 -13.18 -1.16
C SER A 83 10.32 -12.94 -1.18
N ALA A 84 9.94 -11.69 -1.43
CA ALA A 84 8.56 -11.23 -1.40
C ALA A 84 8.24 -10.41 -2.66
N GLN A 85 7.04 -10.62 -3.18
CA GLN A 85 6.53 -9.91 -4.34
C GLN A 85 5.48 -8.89 -3.92
N TYR A 86 5.61 -7.69 -4.46
CA TYR A 86 4.68 -6.59 -4.28
C TYR A 86 4.07 -6.23 -5.63
N ASN A 87 2.78 -5.94 -5.65
CA ASN A 87 2.10 -5.38 -6.80
C ASN A 87 1.90 -3.88 -6.55
N VAL A 88 2.54 -3.08 -7.40
CA VAL A 88 2.59 -1.63 -7.31
C VAL A 88 1.71 -1.07 -8.42
N GLU A 89 0.64 -0.38 -8.04
CA GLU A 89 -0.25 0.30 -8.96
C GLU A 89 0.01 1.80 -8.90
N ARG A 90 0.18 2.42 -10.07
CA ARG A 90 0.31 3.87 -10.23
C ARG A 90 -0.94 4.40 -10.92
N ASN A 91 -1.53 5.45 -10.37
CA ASN A 91 -2.67 6.12 -10.94
C ASN A 91 -2.50 7.64 -10.93
N ALA A 92 -2.57 8.26 -12.09
CA ALA A 92 -2.53 9.70 -12.26
C ALA A 92 -3.91 10.23 -12.69
N VAL A 93 -4.36 11.28 -12.02
CA VAL A 93 -5.71 11.82 -12.20
C VAL A 93 -5.65 13.34 -12.07
N TYR A 94 -6.35 14.07 -12.95
CA TYR A 94 -6.52 15.51 -12.79
C TYR A 94 -7.30 15.83 -11.52
N CYS A 95 -6.90 16.88 -10.80
CA CYS A 95 -7.54 17.24 -9.54
C CYS A 95 -7.69 18.75 -9.35
N ASP A 96 -8.45 19.15 -8.33
CA ASP A 96 -8.45 20.52 -7.81
C ASP A 96 -7.22 20.77 -6.90
N GLN A 97 -7.08 22.02 -6.45
CA GLN A 97 -6.03 22.44 -5.50
C GLN A 97 -6.05 21.69 -4.15
N TYR A 98 -7.17 21.02 -3.83
CA TYR A 98 -7.36 20.26 -2.60
C TYR A 98 -7.13 18.75 -2.81
N GLY A 99 -6.86 18.30 -4.05
CA GLY A 99 -6.63 16.91 -4.39
C GLY A 99 -7.90 16.10 -4.71
N ASN A 100 -9.05 16.74 -4.86
CA ASN A 100 -10.27 16.08 -5.32
C ASN A 100 -10.20 15.86 -6.84
N PRO A 101 -10.48 14.66 -7.35
CA PRO A 101 -10.50 14.40 -8.79
C PRO A 101 -11.45 15.35 -9.52
N THR A 102 -11.05 15.85 -10.69
CA THR A 102 -11.96 16.57 -11.57
C THR A 102 -12.99 15.60 -12.15
N GLU A 103 -14.17 16.15 -12.48
CA GLU A 103 -15.26 15.37 -13.05
C GLU A 103 -14.88 14.78 -14.42
N PHE A 104 -15.48 13.63 -14.73
CA PHE A 104 -15.45 13.05 -16.06
C PHE A 104 -16.62 13.61 -16.86
N VAL A 105 -16.33 14.10 -18.06
CA VAL A 105 -17.34 14.61 -18.98
C VAL A 105 -17.29 13.75 -20.24
N TYR A 106 -18.47 13.36 -20.74
CA TYR A 106 -18.57 12.62 -21.98
C TYR A 106 -18.15 13.52 -23.15
N ASN A 107 -17.09 13.12 -23.86
CA ASN A 107 -16.63 13.83 -25.04
C ASN A 107 -17.28 13.19 -26.28
N GLU A 108 -18.20 13.92 -26.92
CA GLU A 108 -18.94 13.46 -28.10
C GLU A 108 -18.04 13.16 -29.31
N GLU A 109 -16.88 13.81 -29.44
CA GLU A 109 -15.96 13.59 -30.56
C GLU A 109 -15.11 12.31 -30.40
N LEU A 110 -14.82 11.94 -29.15
CA LEU A 110 -14.01 10.76 -28.83
C LEU A 110 -14.85 9.55 -28.40
N GLU A 111 -16.18 9.71 -28.34
CA GLU A 111 -17.16 8.72 -27.86
C GLU A 111 -16.74 8.05 -26.54
N LYS A 112 -16.11 8.82 -25.65
CA LYS A 112 -15.58 8.33 -24.37
C LYS A 112 -15.66 9.40 -23.29
N ASP A 113 -15.73 8.95 -22.04
CA ASP A 113 -15.58 9.82 -20.88
C ASP A 113 -14.13 10.30 -20.77
N VAL A 114 -13.94 11.62 -20.76
CA VAL A 114 -12.63 12.26 -20.60
C VAL A 114 -12.65 13.10 -19.34
N GLN A 115 -11.58 13.01 -18.57
CA GLN A 115 -11.44 13.82 -17.38
C GLN A 115 -11.15 15.28 -17.75
N VAL A 116 -11.82 16.24 -17.10
CA VAL A 116 -11.57 17.67 -17.34
C VAL A 116 -10.11 18.01 -16.95
N PRO A 117 -9.29 18.53 -17.90
CA PRO A 117 -7.91 18.89 -17.61
C PRO A 117 -7.81 19.96 -16.52
N SER A 118 -6.78 19.85 -15.68
CA SER A 118 -6.51 20.77 -14.58
C SER A 118 -5.02 21.07 -14.48
N PHE A 119 -4.68 22.21 -13.88
CA PHE A 119 -3.30 22.56 -13.53
C PHE A 119 -2.71 21.69 -12.41
N TYR A 120 -3.55 20.91 -11.73
CA TYR A 120 -3.13 20.00 -10.68
C TYR A 120 -3.34 18.55 -11.12
N ILE A 121 -2.33 17.74 -10.87
CA ILE A 121 -2.36 16.30 -11.10
C ILE A 121 -2.09 15.60 -9.78
N LYS A 122 -3.01 14.74 -9.37
CA LYS A 122 -2.82 13.85 -8.22
C LYS A 122 -2.28 12.53 -8.73
N MET A 123 -1.08 12.19 -8.26
CA MET A 123 -0.50 10.88 -8.42
C MET A 123 -0.74 10.06 -7.17
N THR A 124 -1.26 8.84 -7.35
CA THR A 124 -1.46 7.86 -6.28
C THR A 124 -0.64 6.62 -6.61
N VAL A 125 0.19 6.19 -5.67
CA VAL A 125 0.89 4.91 -5.74
C VAL A 125 0.35 4.01 -4.66
N THR A 126 -0.21 2.86 -5.06
CA THR A 126 -0.78 1.86 -4.16
C THR A 126 0.08 0.60 -4.24
N VAL A 127 0.61 0.19 -3.10
CA VAL A 127 1.37 -1.05 -2.96
C VAL A 127 0.49 -2.08 -2.27
N THR A 128 0.20 -3.13 -3.01
CA THR A 128 -0.37 -4.38 -2.52
C THR A 128 0.73 -5.42 -2.44
N GLY A 129 0.65 -6.37 -1.53
CA GLY A 129 1.83 -7.16 -1.18
C GLY A 129 1.50 -8.41 -0.39
N PRO A 130 2.52 -9.21 -0.03
CA PRO A 130 2.34 -10.60 0.35
C PRO A 130 1.42 -10.70 1.58
N SER A 131 0.83 -11.87 1.80
CA SER A 131 -0.24 -12.17 2.78
C SER A 131 -0.10 -11.53 4.17
N TYR A 132 1.11 -11.18 4.60
CA TYR A 132 1.41 -10.46 5.84
C TYR A 132 1.02 -8.98 5.83
N LEU A 133 0.97 -8.31 4.68
CA LEU A 133 0.47 -6.95 4.53
C LEU A 133 -1.05 -6.98 4.61
N ARG A 134 -1.60 -6.63 5.77
CA ARG A 134 -3.04 -6.75 6.03
C ARG A 134 -3.89 -5.79 5.19
N HIS A 135 -3.35 -4.63 4.87
CA HIS A 135 -4.04 -3.59 4.10
C HIS A 135 -3.10 -3.00 3.05
N PRO A 136 -3.60 -2.70 1.84
CA PRO A 136 -2.82 -1.96 0.85
C PRO A 136 -2.30 -0.66 1.45
N TYR A 137 -1.05 -0.34 1.16
CA TYR A 137 -0.47 0.94 1.54
C TYR A 137 -0.52 1.86 0.33
N SER A 138 -1.03 3.07 0.49
CA SER A 138 -1.09 4.05 -0.57
C SER A 138 -0.47 5.37 -0.15
N MET A 139 0.16 6.04 -1.11
CA MET A 139 0.71 7.37 -0.95
C MET A 139 0.30 8.24 -2.12
N THR A 140 -0.01 9.49 -1.83
CA THR A 140 -0.43 10.47 -2.82
C THR A 140 0.49 11.68 -2.83
N ARG A 141 0.72 12.24 -4.02
CA ARG A 141 1.41 13.51 -4.21
C ARG A 141 0.64 14.33 -5.25
N ILE A 142 0.53 15.63 -5.00
CA ILE A 142 -0.10 16.57 -5.94
C ILE A 142 1.01 17.37 -6.60
N TYR A 143 1.02 17.32 -7.93
CA TYR A 143 1.90 18.11 -8.76
C TYR A 143 1.13 19.29 -9.33
N THR A 144 1.81 20.43 -9.42
CA THR A 144 1.25 21.63 -10.02
C THR A 144 2.27 22.25 -10.94
N LYS A 145 1.80 22.78 -12.07
CA LYS A 145 2.66 23.54 -12.98
C LYS A 145 2.97 24.88 -12.31
N ALA A 146 4.25 25.13 -12.01
CA ALA A 146 4.65 26.45 -11.55
C ALA A 146 4.34 27.47 -12.66
N LEU A 147 3.53 28.48 -12.34
CA LEU A 147 3.31 29.66 -13.16
C LEU A 147 4.60 30.51 -13.14
N GLY A 148 5.64 30.05 -13.84
CA GLY A 148 6.90 30.77 -14.03
C GLY A 148 7.08 31.09 -15.51
N ASN A 149 7.14 32.40 -15.80
CA ASN A 149 7.35 33.09 -17.10
C ASN A 149 8.04 32.30 -18.22
#